data_AF-A0A0S8HDK6-F1
#
_entry.id   AF-A0A0S8HDK6-F1
#
_cell.length_a   1.000
_cell.length_b   1.000
_cell.length_c   1.000
_cell.angle_alpha   90.00
_cell.angle_beta   90.00
_cell.angle_gamma   90.00
#
_symmetry.space_group_name_H-M   'P 1'
#
loop_
_entity.id
_entity.type
_entity.pdbx_description
1 polymer ?
#
loop_
_entity_poly.entity_id
_entity_poly.type
_entity_poly.pdbx_seq_one_letter_code
_entity_poly.pdbx_strand_id
1 'polypeptide(L)'
;MTRIRRNIKVWAHGDECRRDGSRKHGLISQAAIVVFICLLGLLAPSCARAQERGDLLNWSTNGPIPASMPQLQNPSYLLSLKRVQELALELRRGPRDSAYIEAALDGTGASLAELVATQLLSRTGNLYALNFPLLTTEDLGTVKNISERFGRDLADVYLQRRAAIEEIFNRYPLKQIDHRMLAYVLLGCFSLDWDGLDITQEKGYRTPFLTEGVGSVHWATQRQPPDFLKGVYRGSHNEFLDNDIVLTSFGDHTAPMRFAFPDLYWRLSQAFPDVMWQAARSYGVEVPEELRSPILRIARRVLRQLAYRAADVMVALRGGEKTADEIGAAVGTEPGETREMLALLKAIQYVQQESDRYRAAIPVLLEEDRLLVQDLLGLSAETITTWLEENYEPLKAEFIRTTPVGHAVPFEDTFYYVWHYVFGIANRILVEVDMFADPYGADRKHQGYIPVVWHRSVQSE
;
A
#
# COMPACT_ATOMS: atom_id res chain seq x y z
N MET A 1 15.58 24.22 19.78
CA MET A 1 15.00 24.50 21.10
C MET A 1 14.66 23.18 21.79
N THR A 2 15.27 22.96 22.96
CA THR A 2 14.93 22.05 24.07
C THR A 2 14.53 20.58 23.79
N ARG A 3 15.50 19.68 24.03
CA ARG A 3 15.35 18.25 24.32
C ARG A 3 14.39 17.98 25.49
N ILE A 4 13.59 16.92 25.38
CA ILE A 4 13.09 16.17 26.55
C ILE A 4 13.38 14.67 26.34
N ARG A 5 14.40 14.19 27.05
CA ARG A 5 14.54 12.79 27.48
C ARG A 5 13.84 12.63 28.82
N ARG A 6 13.20 11.48 29.05
CA ARG A 6 12.95 10.76 30.33
C ARG A 6 11.99 9.62 29.99
N ASN A 7 12.00 8.41 30.55
CA ASN A 7 12.89 7.64 31.42
C ASN A 7 12.18 6.27 31.50
N ILE A 8 12.78 5.19 31.00
CA ILE A 8 12.30 3.84 31.26
C ILE A 8 12.89 3.39 32.59
N LYS A 9 12.03 3.08 33.56
CA LYS A 9 12.41 2.53 34.86
C LYS A 9 12.34 1.01 34.80
N VAL A 10 13.48 0.41 35.06
CA VAL A 10 13.71 -1.01 35.30
C VAL A 10 12.90 -1.48 36.52
N TRP A 11 12.18 -2.59 36.36
CA TRP A 11 11.94 -3.56 37.44
C TRP A 11 12.17 -4.96 36.88
N ALA A 12 13.24 -5.59 37.36
CA ALA A 12 13.45 -7.02 37.29
C ALA A 12 13.14 -7.58 38.68
N HIS A 13 12.39 -8.67 38.75
CA HIS A 13 12.65 -9.82 39.63
C HIS A 13 11.90 -11.02 39.05
N GLY A 14 12.62 -12.13 38.94
CA GLY A 14 12.23 -13.34 38.23
C GLY A 14 11.30 -14.25 39.03
N ASP A 15 10.87 -15.32 38.38
CA ASP A 15 10.92 -16.65 38.97
C ASP A 15 10.97 -17.73 37.88
N GLU A 16 11.75 -18.76 38.19
CA GLU A 16 12.00 -19.96 37.40
C GLU A 16 10.72 -20.79 37.18
N CYS A 17 10.51 -21.28 35.96
CA CYS A 17 9.80 -22.55 35.79
C CYS A 17 10.36 -23.36 34.62
N ARG A 18 10.92 -24.51 34.96
CA ARG A 18 11.41 -25.56 34.07
C ARG A 18 10.24 -26.43 33.55
N ARG A 19 10.39 -26.85 32.28
CA ARG A 19 9.80 -28.02 31.58
C ARG A 19 8.29 -27.97 31.29
N ASP A 20 7.91 -28.08 30.01
CA ASP A 20 7.73 -29.39 29.39
C ASP A 20 7.65 -29.28 27.86
N GLY A 21 8.30 -30.24 27.18
CA GLY A 21 8.34 -30.35 25.73
C GLY A 21 7.27 -31.33 25.24
N SER A 22 6.15 -30.82 24.74
CA SER A 22 5.21 -31.60 23.91
C SER A 22 4.20 -30.71 23.18
N ARG A 23 4.65 -29.87 22.25
CA ARG A 23 3.76 -29.20 21.28
C ARG A 23 4.41 -29.11 19.90
N LYS A 24 4.54 -30.25 19.19
CA LYS A 24 5.08 -30.25 17.81
C LYS A 24 4.19 -30.88 16.73
N HIS A 25 2.92 -31.24 17.01
CA HIS A 25 2.03 -31.83 16.00
C HIS A 25 0.70 -31.09 15.75
N GLY A 26 0.52 -29.87 16.27
CA GLY A 26 -0.75 -29.15 16.13
C GLY A 26 -0.93 -28.31 14.85
N LEU A 27 0.13 -27.74 14.28
CA LEU A 27 0.01 -26.66 13.30
C LEU A 27 -0.30 -27.11 11.86
N ILE A 28 0.23 -28.26 11.42
CA ILE A 28 0.00 -28.78 10.06
C ILE A 28 -1.47 -29.21 9.87
N SER A 29 -2.12 -29.67 10.94
CA SER A 29 -3.55 -30.03 10.91
C SER A 29 -4.49 -28.83 10.79
N GLN A 30 -4.09 -27.64 11.26
CA GLN A 30 -4.93 -26.43 11.23
C GLN A 30 -4.82 -25.65 9.92
N ALA A 31 -3.64 -25.65 9.28
CA ALA A 31 -3.46 -25.07 7.94
C ALA A 31 -4.18 -25.89 6.85
N ALA A 32 -4.23 -27.22 6.98
CA ALA A 32 -4.95 -28.10 6.06
C ALA A 32 -6.47 -27.81 6.02
N ILE A 33 -7.09 -27.46 7.14
CA ILE A 33 -8.52 -27.12 7.22
C ILE A 33 -8.83 -25.80 6.49
N VAL A 34 -7.91 -24.82 6.55
CA VAL A 34 -8.06 -23.52 5.88
C VAL A 34 -7.91 -23.64 4.36
N VAL A 35 -6.98 -24.48 3.89
CA VAL A 35 -6.75 -24.72 2.45
C VAL A 35 -7.86 -25.60 1.83
N PHE A 36 -8.43 -26.54 2.58
CA PHE A 36 -9.49 -27.43 2.09
C PHE A 36 -10.83 -26.69 1.82
N ILE A 37 -11.09 -25.59 2.54
CA ILE A 37 -12.31 -24.77 2.34
C ILE A 37 -12.18 -23.83 1.13
N CYS A 38 -10.97 -23.38 0.79
CA CYS A 38 -10.75 -22.47 -0.35
C CYS A 38 -10.85 -23.13 -1.74
N LEU A 39 -10.76 -24.46 -1.83
CA LEU A 39 -10.66 -25.18 -3.11
C LEU A 39 -12.02 -25.54 -3.75
N LEU A 40 -13.14 -25.21 -3.13
CA LEU A 40 -14.44 -25.67 -3.58
C LEU A 40 -15.49 -24.57 -3.60
N GLY A 41 -15.70 -23.95 -4.77
CA GLY A 41 -16.86 -23.08 -4.98
C GLY A 41 -16.82 -22.32 -6.28
N LEU A 42 -17.23 -22.96 -7.37
CA LEU A 42 -17.71 -22.28 -8.57
C LEU A 42 -19.22 -22.48 -8.70
N LEU A 43 -19.92 -21.33 -8.73
CA LEU A 43 -21.25 -21.05 -9.31
C LEU A 43 -22.53 -21.47 -8.55
N ALA A 44 -23.20 -20.48 -7.94
CA ALA A 44 -24.62 -20.12 -8.17
C ALA A 44 -25.02 -18.82 -7.39
N PRO A 45 -25.93 -17.96 -7.91
CA PRO A 45 -26.27 -16.66 -7.31
C PRO A 45 -27.54 -16.69 -6.43
N SER A 46 -27.65 -15.75 -5.47
CA SER A 46 -28.87 -15.49 -4.68
C SER A 46 -29.43 -14.08 -4.91
N CYS A 47 -30.77 -13.96 -4.87
CA CYS A 47 -31.52 -12.72 -5.03
C CYS A 47 -31.85 -12.10 -3.65
N ALA A 48 -31.18 -11.00 -3.32
CA ALA A 48 -31.76 -9.90 -2.56
C ALA A 48 -31.75 -8.68 -3.49
N ARG A 49 -32.73 -7.77 -3.38
CA ARG A 49 -32.71 -6.50 -4.14
C ARG A 49 -31.65 -5.61 -3.50
N ALA A 50 -30.39 -5.92 -3.81
CA ALA A 50 -29.24 -5.18 -3.38
C ALA A 50 -29.38 -3.76 -3.90
N GLN A 51 -29.11 -2.79 -3.03
CA GLN A 51 -28.94 -1.42 -3.47
C GLN A 51 -27.86 -1.38 -4.54
N GLU A 52 -28.16 -0.74 -5.69
CA GLU A 52 -27.26 -0.75 -6.84
C GLU A 52 -25.94 -0.07 -6.45
N ARG A 53 -24.90 -0.89 -6.26
CA ARG A 53 -23.54 -0.40 -6.01
C ARG A 53 -23.05 0.23 -7.30
N GLY A 54 -22.57 1.46 -7.19
CA GLY A 54 -22.05 2.21 -8.32
C GLY A 54 -20.64 1.74 -8.68
N ASP A 55 -20.37 1.74 -9.98
CA ASP A 55 -19.07 1.44 -10.56
C ASP A 55 -18.57 2.59 -11.45
N LEU A 56 -19.03 3.82 -11.17
CA LEU A 56 -18.69 5.02 -11.93
C LEU A 56 -17.45 5.72 -11.40
N LEU A 57 -17.14 5.55 -10.11
CA LEU A 57 -15.99 6.16 -9.44
C LEU A 57 -15.03 5.10 -8.89
N ASN A 58 -13.76 5.46 -8.69
CA ASN A 58 -12.88 4.84 -7.70
C ASN A 58 -12.65 5.87 -6.59
N TRP A 59 -12.80 5.48 -5.34
CA TRP A 59 -12.73 6.40 -4.20
C TRP A 59 -11.97 5.78 -3.05
N SER A 60 -11.42 6.63 -2.19
CA SER A 60 -10.94 6.22 -0.88
C SER A 60 -11.18 7.34 0.12
N THR A 61 -11.12 6.97 1.38
CA THR A 61 -11.26 7.87 2.51
C THR A 61 -9.97 7.79 3.32
N ASN A 62 -9.31 8.93 3.50
CA ASN A 62 -8.15 9.04 4.35
C ASN A 62 -8.61 9.41 5.76
N GLY A 63 -8.20 8.59 6.73
CA GLY A 63 -8.61 8.71 8.13
C GLY A 63 -9.38 7.47 8.62
N PRO A 64 -9.29 7.13 9.91
CA PRO A 64 -9.97 5.98 10.46
C PRO A 64 -11.49 6.18 10.43
N ILE A 65 -12.21 5.24 9.81
CA ILE A 65 -13.66 5.12 9.92
C ILE A 65 -13.93 4.03 10.96
N PRO A 66 -14.53 4.35 12.12
CA PRO A 66 -14.86 3.34 13.12
C PRO A 66 -15.70 2.22 12.52
N ALA A 67 -15.35 0.96 12.79
CA ALA A 67 -16.12 -0.18 12.30
C ALA A 67 -17.57 -0.20 12.82
N SER A 68 -17.84 0.50 13.91
CA SER A 68 -19.16 0.70 14.51
C SER A 68 -19.95 1.87 13.91
N MET A 69 -19.37 2.65 13.00
CA MET A 69 -20.03 3.81 12.41
C MET A 69 -21.27 3.36 11.60
N PRO A 70 -22.45 3.95 11.85
CA PRO A 70 -23.64 3.66 11.06
C PRO A 70 -23.38 3.86 9.56
N GLN A 71 -23.95 2.99 8.72
CA GLN A 71 -23.68 3.00 7.27
C GLN A 71 -23.94 4.37 6.62
N LEU A 72 -25.05 5.03 6.96
CA LEU A 72 -25.38 6.34 6.40
C LEU A 72 -24.55 7.51 6.97
N GLN A 73 -23.75 7.25 8.00
CA GLN A 73 -22.73 8.18 8.49
C GLN A 73 -21.35 7.82 7.94
N ASN A 74 -21.22 6.71 7.21
CA ASN A 74 -19.98 6.26 6.62
C ASN A 74 -19.87 6.81 5.18
N PRO A 75 -18.96 7.75 4.91
CA PRO A 75 -18.79 8.35 3.59
C PRO A 75 -18.40 7.32 2.52
N SER A 76 -17.62 6.29 2.87
CA SER A 76 -17.27 5.21 1.95
C SER A 76 -18.49 4.36 1.56
N TYR A 77 -19.47 4.22 2.46
CA TYR A 77 -20.75 3.58 2.13
C TYR A 77 -21.56 4.47 1.20
N LEU A 78 -21.72 5.77 1.53
CA LEU A 78 -22.47 6.71 0.69
C LEU A 78 -21.90 6.79 -0.73
N LEU A 79 -20.57 6.92 -0.88
CA LEU A 79 -19.88 6.94 -2.18
C LEU A 79 -19.97 5.61 -2.94
N SER A 80 -20.35 4.51 -2.29
CA SER A 80 -20.58 3.24 -2.98
C SER A 80 -21.96 3.14 -3.65
N LEU A 81 -22.87 4.05 -3.34
CA LEU A 81 -24.22 4.08 -3.91
C LEU A 81 -24.16 4.72 -5.30
N LYS A 82 -24.68 4.04 -6.32
CA LYS A 82 -24.62 4.52 -7.71
C LYS A 82 -25.19 5.92 -7.89
N ARG A 83 -26.35 6.21 -7.27
CA ARG A 83 -27.00 7.53 -7.34
C ARG A 83 -26.17 8.64 -6.70
N VAL A 84 -25.43 8.36 -5.62
CA VAL A 84 -24.51 9.33 -5.01
C VAL A 84 -23.33 9.60 -5.95
N GLN A 85 -22.81 8.58 -6.63
CA GLN A 85 -21.75 8.75 -7.64
C GLN A 85 -22.23 9.57 -8.85
N GLU A 86 -23.45 9.29 -9.35
CA GLU A 86 -24.09 10.06 -10.43
C GLU A 86 -24.27 11.52 -10.03
N LEU A 87 -24.79 11.77 -8.83
CA LEU A 87 -24.94 13.12 -8.28
C LEU A 87 -23.58 13.84 -8.20
N ALA A 88 -22.53 13.17 -7.71
CA ALA A 88 -21.21 13.76 -7.61
C ALA A 88 -20.66 14.18 -8.99
N LEU A 89 -20.82 13.32 -10.00
CA LEU A 89 -20.45 13.62 -11.39
C LEU A 89 -21.27 14.75 -12.02
N GLU A 90 -22.52 14.95 -11.58
CA GLU A 90 -23.35 16.08 -12.04
C GLU A 90 -22.95 17.40 -11.35
N LEU A 91 -22.69 17.38 -10.05
CA LEU A 91 -22.29 18.55 -9.27
C LEU A 91 -20.94 19.15 -9.72
N ARG A 92 -20.12 18.39 -10.44
CA ARG A 92 -18.92 18.92 -11.12
C ARG A 92 -19.24 20.08 -12.07
N ARG A 93 -20.47 20.15 -12.61
CA ARG A 93 -20.88 21.20 -13.54
C ARG A 93 -21.29 22.49 -12.83
N GLY A 94 -21.41 22.45 -11.50
CA GLY A 94 -21.74 23.59 -10.66
C GLY A 94 -22.68 23.20 -9.52
N PRO A 95 -22.84 24.09 -8.52
CA PRO A 95 -23.70 23.86 -7.37
C PRO A 95 -25.17 23.62 -7.77
N ARG A 96 -25.91 22.92 -6.90
CA ARG A 96 -27.34 22.65 -7.05
C ARG A 96 -28.10 23.01 -5.77
N ASP A 97 -29.40 23.26 -5.90
CA ASP A 97 -30.27 23.48 -4.75
C ASP A 97 -30.65 22.17 -4.04
N SER A 98 -31.28 22.29 -2.88
CA SER A 98 -31.72 21.13 -2.10
C SER A 98 -32.76 20.28 -2.84
N ALA A 99 -33.66 20.89 -3.61
CA ALA A 99 -34.71 20.17 -4.32
C ALA A 99 -34.12 19.22 -5.37
N TYR A 100 -33.11 19.68 -6.12
CA TYR A 100 -32.38 18.86 -7.08
C TYR A 100 -31.67 17.68 -6.39
N ILE A 101 -30.99 17.93 -5.26
CA ILE A 101 -30.22 16.89 -4.57
C ILE A 101 -31.16 15.83 -3.97
N GLU A 102 -32.21 16.24 -3.27
CA GLU A 102 -33.17 15.30 -2.70
C GLU A 102 -33.85 14.46 -3.79
N ALA A 103 -34.18 15.06 -4.94
CA ALA A 103 -34.69 14.31 -6.10
C ALA A 103 -33.67 13.30 -6.66
N ALA A 104 -32.39 13.64 -6.68
CA ALA A 104 -31.33 12.74 -7.13
C ALA A 104 -31.05 11.57 -6.17
N LEU A 105 -31.34 11.76 -4.88
CA LEU A 105 -31.15 10.77 -3.82
C LEU A 105 -32.38 9.89 -3.55
N ASP A 106 -33.51 10.16 -4.21
CA ASP A 106 -34.75 9.42 -3.99
C ASP A 106 -34.56 7.89 -4.14
N GLY A 107 -35.12 7.14 -3.20
CA GLY A 107 -35.00 5.68 -3.13
C GLY A 107 -33.63 5.13 -2.71
N THR A 108 -32.65 5.97 -2.38
CA THR A 108 -31.33 5.52 -1.90
C THR A 108 -31.26 5.37 -0.38
N GLY A 109 -32.20 5.94 0.36
CA GLY A 109 -32.12 6.01 1.83
C GLY A 109 -31.02 6.93 2.37
N ALA A 110 -30.20 7.54 1.50
CA ALA A 110 -29.31 8.64 1.84
C ALA A 110 -30.07 9.97 1.70
N SER A 111 -29.70 10.96 2.51
CA SER A 111 -30.28 12.29 2.55
C SER A 111 -29.24 13.37 2.32
N LEU A 112 -29.69 14.57 1.92
CA LEU A 112 -28.83 15.75 1.84
C LEU A 112 -28.11 16.04 3.17
N ALA A 113 -28.80 15.86 4.29
CA ALA A 113 -28.23 16.07 5.62
C ALA A 113 -27.05 15.13 5.91
N GLU A 114 -27.12 13.87 5.48
CA GLU A 114 -26.04 12.90 5.63
C GLU A 114 -24.86 13.21 4.72
N LEU A 115 -25.10 13.62 3.47
CA LEU A 115 -24.01 14.03 2.57
C LEU A 115 -23.26 15.26 3.10
N VAL A 116 -23.95 16.21 3.75
CA VAL A 116 -23.32 17.36 4.41
C VAL A 116 -22.60 16.95 5.69
N ALA A 117 -23.23 16.13 6.53
CA ALA A 117 -22.64 15.66 7.79
C ALA A 117 -21.35 14.83 7.57
N THR A 118 -21.29 14.10 6.45
CA THR A 118 -20.11 13.33 6.02
C THR A 118 -19.15 14.12 5.16
N GLN A 119 -19.34 15.45 5.04
CA GLN A 119 -18.46 16.35 4.29
C GLN A 119 -18.30 16.00 2.80
N LEU A 120 -19.19 15.20 2.22
CA LEU A 120 -19.24 14.96 0.79
C LEU A 120 -19.77 16.19 0.04
N LEU A 121 -20.66 16.97 0.69
CA LEU A 121 -21.19 18.23 0.18
C LEU A 121 -20.97 19.39 1.16
N SER A 122 -20.73 20.58 0.62
CA SER A 122 -20.71 21.85 1.37
C SER A 122 -21.91 22.70 0.97
N ARG A 123 -22.32 23.62 1.86
CA ARG A 123 -23.44 24.52 1.63
C ARG A 123 -22.96 25.96 1.57
N THR A 124 -23.40 26.70 0.56
CA THR A 124 -23.25 28.15 0.47
C THR A 124 -24.59 28.77 0.11
N GLY A 125 -25.24 29.41 1.09
CA GLY A 125 -26.62 29.91 0.95
C GLY A 125 -27.60 28.76 0.71
N ASN A 126 -28.30 28.75 -0.42
CA ASN A 126 -29.24 27.69 -0.82
C ASN A 126 -28.65 26.68 -1.81
N LEU A 127 -27.35 26.81 -2.10
CA LEU A 127 -26.65 25.96 -3.05
C LEU A 127 -25.70 25.03 -2.33
N TYR A 128 -25.52 23.86 -2.92
CA TYR A 128 -24.68 22.78 -2.43
C TYR A 128 -23.71 22.36 -3.52
N ALA A 129 -22.45 22.19 -3.14
CA ALA A 129 -21.35 21.81 -4.03
C ALA A 129 -20.58 20.63 -3.46
N LEU A 130 -19.73 20.02 -4.29
CA LEU A 130 -18.78 19.01 -3.82
C LEU A 130 -17.84 19.64 -2.79
N ASN A 131 -17.55 18.89 -1.73
CA ASN A 131 -16.63 19.32 -0.68
C ASN A 131 -15.42 18.38 -0.58
N PHE A 132 -15.06 17.76 -1.69
CA PHE A 132 -13.92 16.86 -1.78
C PHE A 132 -13.36 16.81 -3.21
N PRO A 133 -12.06 16.47 -3.39
CA PRO A 133 -11.47 16.24 -4.70
C PRO A 133 -12.19 15.16 -5.51
N LEU A 134 -12.82 15.55 -6.63
CA LEU A 134 -13.30 14.64 -7.67
C LEU A 134 -12.57 14.93 -8.99
N LEU A 135 -11.73 14.01 -9.44
CA LEU A 135 -11.05 14.09 -10.74
C LEU A 135 -11.83 13.29 -11.78
N THR A 136 -12.29 13.96 -12.84
CA THR A 136 -12.93 13.31 -14.00
C THR A 136 -11.90 12.63 -14.90
N THR A 137 -12.38 11.90 -15.92
CA THR A 137 -11.49 11.35 -16.97
C THR A 137 -10.67 12.45 -17.66
N GLU A 138 -11.25 13.61 -17.90
CA GLU A 138 -10.57 14.76 -18.51
C GLU A 138 -9.51 15.35 -17.56
N ASP A 139 -9.84 15.49 -16.28
CA ASP A 139 -8.90 15.94 -15.26
C ASP A 139 -7.71 14.98 -15.14
N LEU A 140 -7.97 13.67 -15.11
CA LEU A 140 -6.91 12.65 -15.04
C LEU A 140 -6.00 12.67 -16.26
N GLY A 141 -6.55 12.92 -17.46
CA GLY A 141 -5.75 13.13 -18.67
C GLY A 141 -4.86 14.37 -18.55
N THR A 142 -5.40 15.46 -18.01
CA THR A 142 -4.65 16.69 -17.74
C THR A 142 -3.55 16.47 -16.70
N VAL A 143 -3.89 15.83 -15.57
CA VAL A 143 -2.94 15.45 -14.50
C VAL A 143 -1.80 14.65 -15.09
N LYS A 144 -2.10 13.59 -15.85
CA LYS A 144 -1.08 12.73 -16.47
C LYS A 144 -0.17 13.54 -17.40
N ASN A 145 -0.73 14.37 -18.27
CA ASN A 145 0.07 15.16 -19.22
C ASN A 145 1.00 16.16 -18.54
N ILE A 146 0.51 16.87 -17.51
CA ILE A 146 1.34 17.82 -16.75
C ILE A 146 2.41 17.05 -15.97
N SER A 147 2.02 16.00 -15.26
CA SER A 147 2.94 15.16 -14.47
C SER A 147 3.98 14.44 -15.34
N GLU A 148 3.75 14.21 -16.63
CA GLU A 148 4.78 13.66 -17.52
C GLU A 148 5.98 14.60 -17.70
N ARG A 149 5.73 15.90 -17.83
CA ARG A 149 6.81 16.88 -17.95
C ARG A 149 7.57 17.02 -16.63
N PHE A 150 6.85 17.20 -15.52
CA PHE A 150 7.45 17.35 -14.19
C PHE A 150 8.12 16.05 -13.69
N GLY A 151 7.56 14.88 -14.01
CA GLY A 151 8.17 13.59 -13.69
C GLY A 151 9.48 13.36 -14.45
N ARG A 152 9.57 13.81 -15.71
CA ARG A 152 10.82 13.82 -16.46
C ARG A 152 11.85 14.75 -15.84
N ASP A 153 11.45 15.96 -15.50
CA ASP A 153 12.33 16.94 -14.86
C ASP A 153 12.89 16.39 -13.53
N LEU A 154 12.03 15.80 -12.69
CA LEU A 154 12.46 15.13 -11.46
C LEU A 154 13.44 13.98 -11.75
N ALA A 155 13.15 13.12 -12.73
CA ALA A 155 14.06 12.04 -13.12
C ALA A 155 15.43 12.56 -13.59
N ASP A 156 15.45 13.66 -14.36
CA ASP A 156 16.69 14.28 -14.83
C ASP A 156 17.55 14.78 -13.65
N VAL A 157 16.95 15.32 -12.59
CA VAL A 157 17.69 15.70 -11.37
C VAL A 157 18.34 14.49 -10.69
N TYR A 158 17.64 13.35 -10.60
CA TYR A 158 18.24 12.11 -10.09
C TYR A 158 19.37 11.59 -10.98
N LEU A 159 19.22 11.68 -12.29
CA LEU A 159 20.26 11.26 -13.24
C LEU A 159 21.54 12.09 -13.10
N GLN A 160 21.43 13.38 -12.80
CA GLN A 160 22.59 14.23 -12.50
C GLN A 160 23.34 13.79 -11.23
N ARG A 161 22.65 13.10 -10.31
CA ARG A 161 23.23 12.55 -9.07
C ARG A 161 23.64 11.08 -9.19
N ARG A 162 23.51 10.46 -10.37
CA ARG A 162 23.72 9.01 -10.59
C ARG A 162 25.03 8.48 -10.01
N ALA A 163 26.15 9.16 -10.27
CA ALA A 163 27.47 8.71 -9.80
C ALA A 163 27.57 8.68 -8.26
N ALA A 164 27.01 9.68 -7.58
CA ALA A 164 27.01 9.73 -6.11
C ALA A 164 26.12 8.63 -5.51
N ILE A 165 24.98 8.36 -6.15
CA ILE A 165 24.06 7.29 -5.78
C ILE A 165 24.72 5.92 -5.96
N GLU A 166 25.37 5.68 -7.11
CA GLU A 166 26.07 4.43 -7.40
C GLU A 166 27.22 4.16 -6.40
N GLU A 167 27.94 5.22 -6.00
CA GLU A 167 29.00 5.10 -5.00
C GLU A 167 28.45 4.67 -3.62
N ILE A 168 27.26 5.15 -3.25
CA ILE A 168 26.59 4.70 -2.02
C ILE A 168 26.21 3.21 -2.14
N PHE A 169 25.64 2.78 -3.27
CA PHE A 169 25.26 1.37 -3.49
C PHE A 169 26.46 0.42 -3.51
N ASN A 170 27.65 0.89 -3.92
CA ASN A 170 28.87 0.08 -3.87
C ASN A 170 29.24 -0.40 -2.45
N ARG A 171 28.68 0.24 -1.40
CA ARG A 171 28.86 -0.20 -0.01
C ARG A 171 27.94 -1.35 0.40
N TYR A 172 26.90 -1.67 -0.38
CA TYR A 172 25.98 -2.76 -0.05
C TYR A 172 26.69 -4.12 -0.12
N PRO A 173 26.59 -4.97 0.91
CA PRO A 173 27.42 -6.18 1.00
C PRO A 173 26.94 -7.35 0.12
N LEU A 174 25.66 -7.42 -0.24
CA LEU A 174 25.15 -8.49 -1.12
C LEU A 174 25.42 -8.17 -2.59
N LYS A 175 26.62 -8.50 -3.07
CA LYS A 175 27.07 -8.20 -4.44
C LYS A 175 26.29 -8.91 -5.56
N GLN A 176 25.55 -9.96 -5.22
CA GLN A 176 24.65 -10.64 -6.14
C GLN A 176 23.34 -9.88 -6.40
N ILE A 177 23.00 -8.89 -5.54
CA ILE A 177 21.79 -8.08 -5.70
C ILE A 177 22.12 -6.93 -6.64
N ASP A 178 21.34 -6.83 -7.72
CA ASP A 178 21.44 -5.74 -8.68
C ASP A 178 21.17 -4.39 -7.98
N HIS A 179 22.10 -3.45 -8.10
CA HIS A 179 21.96 -2.10 -7.56
C HIS A 179 20.71 -1.38 -8.11
N ARG A 180 20.26 -1.71 -9.33
CA ARG A 180 19.03 -1.18 -9.91
C ARG A 180 17.79 -1.60 -9.10
N MET A 181 17.79 -2.78 -8.46
CA MET A 181 16.73 -3.19 -7.54
C MET A 181 16.77 -2.40 -6.24
N LEU A 182 17.97 -2.17 -5.69
CA LEU A 182 18.15 -1.32 -4.51
C LEU A 182 17.68 0.11 -4.81
N ALA A 183 18.04 0.66 -5.96
CA ALA A 183 17.65 1.99 -6.39
C ALA A 183 16.12 2.11 -6.52
N TYR A 184 15.47 1.15 -7.18
CA TYR A 184 14.02 1.15 -7.31
C TYR A 184 13.29 1.10 -5.95
N VAL A 185 13.81 0.34 -4.99
CA VAL A 185 13.24 0.25 -3.65
C VAL A 185 13.56 1.48 -2.82
N LEU A 186 14.84 1.84 -2.66
CA LEU A 186 15.26 2.88 -1.72
C LEU A 186 14.95 4.29 -2.22
N LEU A 187 15.18 4.56 -3.51
CA LEU A 187 14.86 5.87 -4.08
C LEU A 187 13.40 5.92 -4.54
N GLY A 188 12.90 4.89 -5.22
CA GLY A 188 11.54 4.87 -5.74
C GLY A 188 10.45 4.71 -4.68
N CYS A 189 10.66 3.82 -3.69
CA CYS A 189 9.69 3.57 -2.63
C CYS A 189 10.00 4.38 -1.37
N PHE A 190 11.16 4.18 -0.74
CA PHE A 190 11.40 4.76 0.58
C PHE A 190 11.48 6.29 0.47
N SER A 191 12.21 6.79 -0.53
CA SER A 191 12.34 8.23 -0.70
C SER A 191 11.18 8.87 -1.44
N LEU A 192 10.94 8.54 -2.71
CA LEU A 192 9.96 9.28 -3.54
C LEU A 192 8.51 9.08 -3.08
N ASP A 193 8.13 7.87 -2.66
CA ASP A 193 6.80 7.58 -2.11
C ASP A 193 6.73 8.02 -0.63
N TRP A 194 7.44 7.36 0.28
CA TRP A 194 7.24 7.61 1.72
C TRP A 194 7.81 8.96 2.19
N ASP A 195 9.12 9.19 2.09
CA ASP A 195 9.73 10.43 2.56
C ASP A 195 9.23 11.64 1.75
N GLY A 196 8.93 11.48 0.47
CA GLY A 196 8.37 12.52 -0.38
C GLY A 196 6.99 12.96 0.11
N LEU A 197 6.16 12.03 0.59
CA LEU A 197 4.89 12.37 1.23
C LEU A 197 5.07 13.12 2.56
N ASP A 198 6.12 12.80 3.32
CA ASP A 198 6.45 13.50 4.56
C ASP A 198 6.98 14.92 4.26
N ILE A 199 7.97 15.06 3.36
CA ILE A 199 8.54 16.34 2.92
C ILE A 199 7.45 17.28 2.39
N THR A 200 6.56 16.78 1.52
CA THR A 200 5.46 17.60 0.97
C THR A 200 4.48 18.07 2.06
N GLN A 201 4.28 17.27 3.11
CA GLN A 201 3.47 17.67 4.25
C GLN A 201 4.20 18.69 5.14
N GLU A 202 5.47 18.46 5.46
CA GLU A 202 6.30 19.36 6.28
C GLU A 202 6.45 20.75 5.66
N LYS A 203 6.54 20.83 4.33
CA LYS A 203 6.60 22.08 3.57
C LYS A 203 5.24 22.77 3.42
N GLY A 204 4.14 22.14 3.87
CA GLY A 204 2.79 22.68 3.74
C GLY A 204 2.21 22.62 2.33
N TYR A 205 2.81 21.81 1.44
CA TYR A 205 2.34 21.58 0.07
C TYR A 205 1.18 20.58 -0.01
N ARG A 206 0.96 19.83 1.08
CA ARG A 206 -0.09 18.83 1.19
C ARG A 206 -0.80 18.97 2.53
N THR A 207 -2.12 18.80 2.51
CA THR A 207 -2.90 18.72 3.75
C THR A 207 -2.52 17.46 4.53
N PRO A 208 -2.23 17.58 5.84
CA PRO A 208 -1.84 16.43 6.64
C PRO A 208 -2.97 15.41 6.74
N PHE A 209 -2.60 14.14 6.93
CA PHE A 209 -3.60 13.12 7.23
C PHE A 209 -4.34 13.47 8.52
N LEU A 210 -5.68 13.49 8.46
CA LEU A 210 -6.52 13.76 9.62
C LEU A 210 -6.46 12.56 10.58
N THR A 211 -6.29 12.84 11.87
CA THR A 211 -6.33 11.83 12.94
C THR A 211 -7.76 11.49 13.33
N GLU A 212 -7.95 10.38 14.05
CA GLU A 212 -9.25 9.91 14.50
C GLU A 212 -10.04 11.01 15.23
N GLY A 213 -11.27 11.28 14.78
CA GLY A 213 -12.16 12.30 15.34
C GLY A 213 -11.99 13.73 14.80
N VAL A 214 -11.01 13.98 13.93
CA VAL A 214 -10.76 15.32 13.33
C VAL A 214 -11.41 15.48 11.96
N GLY A 215 -11.98 14.40 11.41
CA GLY A 215 -12.63 14.35 10.10
C GLY A 215 -11.94 13.35 9.17
N SER A 216 -12.40 13.28 7.93
CA SER A 216 -11.83 12.40 6.91
C SER A 216 -11.73 13.15 5.59
N VAL A 217 -10.58 13.02 4.92
CA VAL A 217 -10.43 13.59 3.57
C VAL A 217 -10.93 12.56 2.58
N HIS A 218 -11.99 12.92 1.87
CA HIS A 218 -12.54 12.10 0.80
C HIS A 218 -11.87 12.46 -0.52
N TRP A 219 -11.77 11.50 -1.40
CA TRP A 219 -11.42 11.78 -2.78
C TRP A 219 -12.06 10.73 -3.68
N ALA A 220 -12.34 11.11 -4.91
CA ALA A 220 -12.75 10.19 -5.93
C ALA A 220 -12.12 10.54 -7.27
N THR A 221 -12.03 9.52 -8.10
CA THR A 221 -11.67 9.62 -9.50
C THR A 221 -12.78 8.96 -10.29
N GLN A 222 -13.13 9.51 -11.46
CA GLN A 222 -13.99 8.78 -12.37
C GLN A 222 -13.29 7.49 -12.78
N ARG A 223 -14.01 6.37 -12.76
CA ARG A 223 -13.44 5.05 -13.04
C ARG A 223 -12.80 5.04 -14.42
N GLN A 224 -11.57 4.57 -14.44
CA GLN A 224 -10.77 4.45 -15.66
C GLN A 224 -10.63 2.97 -16.06
N PRO A 225 -10.28 2.69 -17.32
CA PRO A 225 -9.80 1.38 -17.73
C PRO A 225 -8.68 0.87 -16.80
N PRO A 226 -8.59 -0.44 -16.53
CA PRO A 226 -7.59 -1.01 -15.60
C PRO A 226 -6.13 -0.64 -15.90
N ASP A 227 -5.81 -0.34 -17.16
CA ASP A 227 -4.48 -0.01 -17.67
C ASP A 227 -4.17 1.50 -17.71
N PHE A 228 -5.10 2.36 -17.30
CA PHE A 228 -4.92 3.82 -17.36
C PHE A 228 -3.67 4.31 -16.59
N LEU A 229 -3.42 3.69 -15.45
CA LEU A 229 -2.29 3.97 -14.56
C LEU A 229 -1.06 3.10 -14.85
N LYS A 230 -1.10 2.24 -15.87
CA LYS A 230 0.01 1.36 -16.20
C LYS A 230 1.26 2.20 -16.48
N GLY A 231 2.37 1.83 -15.86
CA GLY A 231 3.60 2.60 -15.95
C GLY A 231 3.68 3.80 -14.99
N VAL A 232 2.72 4.00 -14.09
CA VAL A 232 2.87 4.95 -12.97
C VAL A 232 3.25 4.15 -11.73
N TYR A 233 4.56 4.03 -11.48
CA TYR A 233 5.12 3.15 -10.44
C TYR A 233 5.07 3.82 -9.07
N ARG A 234 4.01 3.55 -8.31
CA ARG A 234 3.71 4.28 -7.07
C ARG A 234 3.13 3.44 -5.95
N GLY A 235 3.12 2.12 -6.11
CA GLY A 235 2.34 1.24 -5.25
C GLY A 235 3.18 0.45 -4.29
N SER A 236 3.16 0.82 -3.02
CA SER A 236 3.77 0.09 -1.93
C SER A 236 2.74 -0.73 -1.14
N HIS A 237 3.11 -1.95 -0.73
CA HIS A 237 2.42 -2.70 0.33
C HIS A 237 3.45 -3.15 1.36
N ASN A 238 3.09 -3.03 2.64
CA ASN A 238 3.97 -3.30 3.76
C ASN A 238 3.27 -4.26 4.74
N GLU A 239 4.01 -5.25 5.22
CA GLU A 239 3.62 -6.05 6.39
C GLU A 239 4.64 -5.82 7.49
N PHE A 240 4.18 -5.21 8.58
CA PHE A 240 4.98 -4.85 9.74
C PHE A 240 4.92 -5.97 10.79
N LEU A 241 6.05 -6.65 11.01
CA LEU A 241 6.17 -7.73 11.98
C LEU A 241 6.61 -7.18 13.35
N ASP A 242 6.26 -7.87 14.44
CA ASP A 242 6.54 -7.43 15.82
C ASP A 242 8.02 -7.55 16.20
N ASN A 243 8.85 -8.20 15.38
CA ASN A 243 10.30 -8.33 15.55
C ASN A 243 11.07 -7.25 14.77
N ASP A 244 10.43 -6.11 14.50
CA ASP A 244 10.98 -4.98 13.74
C ASP A 244 11.42 -5.29 12.30
N ILE A 245 11.09 -6.48 11.77
CA ILE A 245 11.23 -6.77 10.34
C ILE A 245 9.97 -6.33 9.59
N VAL A 246 10.16 -5.87 8.37
CA VAL A 246 9.12 -5.43 7.45
C VAL A 246 9.30 -6.14 6.12
N LEU A 247 8.20 -6.64 5.59
CA LEU A 247 8.13 -7.18 4.23
C LEU A 247 7.44 -6.14 3.34
N THR A 248 8.13 -5.67 2.32
CA THR A 248 7.62 -4.65 1.41
C THR A 248 7.65 -5.12 -0.03
N SER A 249 6.68 -4.67 -0.81
CA SER A 249 6.67 -4.74 -2.26
C SER A 249 6.35 -3.37 -2.84
N PHE A 250 7.14 -2.92 -3.81
CA PHE A 250 6.91 -1.67 -4.51
C PHE A 250 6.75 -1.90 -6.01
N GLY A 251 5.84 -1.18 -6.65
CA GLY A 251 5.77 -1.11 -8.09
C GLY A 251 4.44 -0.59 -8.65
N ASP A 252 3.94 -1.25 -9.67
CA ASP A 252 2.74 -0.83 -10.40
C ASP A 252 1.47 -1.39 -9.74
N HIS A 253 0.55 -0.52 -9.33
CA HIS A 253 -0.74 -0.91 -8.77
C HIS A 253 -1.71 -1.52 -9.80
N THR A 254 -1.46 -1.32 -11.10
CA THR A 254 -2.27 -1.90 -12.18
C THR A 254 -1.85 -3.32 -12.55
N ALA A 255 -0.73 -3.82 -12.00
CA ALA A 255 -0.30 -5.18 -12.21
C ALA A 255 -1.43 -6.16 -11.81
N PRO A 256 -1.88 -7.07 -12.71
CA PRO A 256 -3.05 -7.92 -12.45
C PRO A 256 -2.95 -8.70 -11.14
N MET A 257 -1.75 -9.22 -10.85
CA MET A 257 -1.45 -9.90 -9.59
C MET A 257 0.02 -9.71 -9.21
N ARG A 258 0.23 -9.05 -8.07
CA ARG A 258 1.52 -9.03 -7.39
C ARG A 258 1.55 -10.17 -6.37
N PHE A 259 2.66 -10.91 -6.35
CA PHE A 259 2.81 -12.13 -5.56
C PHE A 259 3.86 -12.00 -4.44
N ALA A 260 4.27 -10.77 -4.10
CA ALA A 260 5.08 -10.58 -2.93
C ALA A 260 4.32 -11.00 -1.66
N PHE A 261 5.03 -11.34 -0.61
CA PHE A 261 4.40 -11.69 0.67
C PHE A 261 3.39 -10.66 1.20
N PRO A 262 3.69 -9.34 1.24
CA PRO A 262 2.71 -8.36 1.70
C PRO A 262 1.49 -8.27 0.78
N ASP A 263 1.65 -8.42 -0.55
CA ASP A 263 0.52 -8.46 -1.48
C ASP A 263 -0.39 -9.67 -1.24
N LEU A 264 0.21 -10.85 -1.05
CA LEU A 264 -0.50 -12.09 -0.76
C LEU A 264 -1.21 -12.00 0.59
N TYR A 265 -0.53 -11.52 1.62
CA TYR A 265 -1.10 -11.32 2.94
C TYR A 265 -2.31 -10.37 2.88
N TRP A 266 -2.15 -9.21 2.23
CA TRP A 266 -3.21 -8.23 2.09
C TRP A 266 -4.41 -8.82 1.34
N ARG A 267 -4.19 -9.41 0.16
CA ARG A 267 -5.27 -10.01 -0.65
C ARG A 267 -5.98 -11.13 0.08
N LEU A 268 -5.24 -12.04 0.72
CA LEU A 268 -5.84 -13.11 1.51
C LEU A 268 -6.61 -12.50 2.69
N SER A 269 -6.06 -11.52 3.42
CA SER A 269 -6.76 -10.92 4.56
C SER A 269 -8.08 -10.23 4.18
N GLN A 270 -8.21 -9.73 2.95
CA GLN A 270 -9.42 -9.08 2.42
C GLN A 270 -10.40 -10.06 1.78
N ALA A 271 -9.91 -10.98 0.94
CA ALA A 271 -10.76 -11.91 0.19
C ALA A 271 -11.18 -13.13 1.01
N PHE A 272 -10.36 -13.54 2.00
CA PHE A 272 -10.59 -14.75 2.78
C PHE A 272 -11.94 -14.76 3.52
N PRO A 273 -12.42 -13.67 4.16
CA PRO A 273 -13.77 -13.65 4.74
C PRO A 273 -14.83 -14.03 3.71
N ASP A 274 -14.89 -13.32 2.58
CA ASP A 274 -15.97 -13.51 1.61
C ASP A 274 -15.89 -14.88 0.93
N VAL A 275 -14.69 -15.31 0.52
CA VAL A 275 -14.48 -16.63 -0.11
C VAL A 275 -14.79 -17.76 0.86
N MET A 276 -14.33 -17.67 2.11
CA MET A 276 -14.60 -18.69 3.13
C MET A 276 -16.09 -18.77 3.47
N TRP A 277 -16.79 -17.63 3.57
CA TRP A 277 -18.23 -17.62 3.85
C TRP A 277 -19.06 -18.06 2.65
N GLN A 278 -18.64 -17.73 1.44
CA GLN A 278 -19.27 -18.28 0.22
C GLN A 278 -19.08 -19.80 0.15
N ALA A 279 -17.88 -20.31 0.40
CA ALA A 279 -17.60 -21.74 0.45
C ALA A 279 -18.39 -22.44 1.56
N ALA A 280 -18.39 -21.92 2.80
CA ALA A 280 -19.18 -22.50 3.88
C ALA A 280 -20.67 -22.62 3.50
N ARG A 281 -21.24 -21.56 2.90
CA ARG A 281 -22.63 -21.56 2.43
C ARG A 281 -22.87 -22.56 1.28
N SER A 282 -21.95 -22.72 0.33
CA SER A 282 -22.10 -23.71 -0.74
C SER A 282 -22.13 -25.15 -0.23
N TYR A 283 -21.57 -25.39 0.96
CA TYR A 283 -21.61 -26.66 1.68
C TYR A 283 -22.76 -26.80 2.68
N GLY A 284 -23.68 -25.83 2.75
CA GLY A 284 -24.76 -25.82 3.75
C GLY A 284 -24.26 -25.60 5.19
N VAL A 285 -23.03 -25.11 5.35
CA VAL A 285 -22.46 -24.73 6.65
C VAL A 285 -22.79 -23.27 6.92
N GLU A 286 -23.76 -23.03 7.79
CA GLU A 286 -23.98 -21.70 8.36
C GLU A 286 -23.01 -21.47 9.50
N VAL A 287 -22.08 -20.53 9.32
CA VAL A 287 -21.18 -20.09 10.38
C VAL A 287 -21.91 -19.01 11.20
N PRO A 288 -22.19 -19.27 12.50
CA PRO A 288 -22.80 -18.28 13.38
C PRO A 288 -22.02 -16.95 13.37
N GLU A 289 -22.74 -15.83 13.40
CA GLU A 289 -22.14 -14.48 13.30
C GLU A 289 -21.06 -14.26 14.37
N GLU A 290 -21.31 -14.77 15.58
CA GLU A 290 -20.41 -14.72 16.72
C GLU A 290 -19.09 -15.45 16.50
N LEU A 291 -19.04 -16.44 15.59
CA LEU A 291 -17.83 -17.20 15.26
C LEU A 291 -17.02 -16.59 14.12
N ARG A 292 -17.61 -15.71 13.30
CA ARG A 292 -16.93 -15.14 12.13
C ARG A 292 -15.66 -14.38 12.52
N SER A 293 -15.77 -13.46 13.47
CA SER A 293 -14.63 -12.65 13.93
C SER A 293 -13.52 -13.51 14.58
N PRO A 294 -13.82 -14.45 15.51
CA PRO A 294 -12.82 -15.41 16.01
C PRO A 294 -12.09 -16.20 14.91
N ILE A 295 -12.80 -16.76 13.93
CA ILE A 295 -12.19 -17.54 12.84
C ILE A 295 -11.25 -16.66 12.01
N LEU A 296 -11.68 -15.44 11.66
CA LEU A 296 -10.85 -14.50 10.92
C LEU A 296 -9.58 -14.11 11.69
N ARG A 297 -9.67 -13.92 13.01
CA ARG A 297 -8.49 -13.66 13.85
C ARG A 297 -7.49 -14.83 13.81
N ILE A 298 -7.99 -16.07 13.87
CA ILE A 298 -7.13 -17.27 13.78
C ILE A 298 -6.46 -17.36 12.41
N ALA A 299 -7.23 -17.19 11.32
CA ALA A 299 -6.70 -17.23 9.96
C ALA A 299 -5.62 -16.16 9.73
N ARG A 300 -5.87 -14.91 10.16
CA ARG A 300 -4.88 -13.81 10.09
C ARG A 300 -3.62 -14.15 10.88
N ARG A 301 -3.76 -14.76 12.07
CA ARG A 301 -2.60 -15.20 12.85
C ARG A 301 -1.77 -16.26 12.12
N VAL A 302 -2.40 -17.22 11.44
CA VAL A 302 -1.70 -18.24 10.65
C VAL A 302 -0.93 -17.59 9.49
N LEU A 303 -1.58 -16.70 8.73
CA LEU A 303 -0.94 -15.96 7.64
C LEU A 303 0.24 -15.11 8.14
N ARG A 304 0.09 -14.45 9.29
CA ARG A 304 1.15 -13.66 9.90
C ARG A 304 2.34 -14.52 10.34
N GLN A 305 2.09 -15.73 10.85
CA GLN A 305 3.17 -16.69 11.18
C GLN A 305 3.95 -17.15 9.94
N LEU A 306 3.29 -17.28 8.79
CA LEU A 306 3.98 -17.54 7.53
C LEU A 306 4.90 -16.37 7.14
N ALA A 307 4.43 -15.14 7.33
CA ALA A 307 5.21 -13.92 7.09
C ALA A 307 6.46 -13.83 8.00
N TYR A 308 6.33 -14.17 9.30
CA TYR A 308 7.49 -14.28 10.21
C TYR A 308 8.53 -15.28 9.70
N ARG A 309 8.11 -16.49 9.35
CA ARG A 309 9.04 -17.53 8.88
C ARG A 309 9.73 -17.13 7.58
N ALA A 310 8.99 -16.49 6.66
CA ALA A 310 9.58 -15.95 5.44
C ALA A 310 10.64 -14.89 5.75
N ALA A 311 10.34 -13.95 6.65
CA ALA A 311 11.28 -12.93 7.11
C ALA A 311 12.54 -13.55 7.74
N ASP A 312 12.38 -14.51 8.66
CA ASP A 312 13.51 -15.17 9.35
C ASP A 312 14.43 -15.90 8.36
N VAL A 313 13.87 -16.58 7.34
CA VAL A 313 14.66 -17.20 6.27
C VAL A 313 15.43 -16.15 5.47
N MET A 314 14.80 -15.04 5.12
CA MET A 314 15.47 -13.97 4.37
C MET A 314 16.59 -13.30 5.18
N VAL A 315 16.37 -13.09 6.49
CA VAL A 315 17.41 -12.61 7.42
C VAL A 315 18.55 -13.62 7.52
N ALA A 316 18.27 -14.92 7.63
CA ALA A 316 19.32 -15.94 7.66
C ALA A 316 20.16 -15.95 6.36
N LEU A 317 19.52 -15.76 5.21
CA LEU A 317 20.18 -15.71 3.89
C LEU A 317 20.95 -14.41 3.63
N ARG A 318 20.78 -13.37 4.46
CA ARG A 318 21.58 -12.13 4.38
C ARG A 318 23.06 -12.38 4.68
N GLY A 319 23.38 -13.43 5.42
CA GLY A 319 24.76 -13.84 5.72
C GLY A 319 25.43 -14.67 4.62
N GLY A 320 24.86 -14.73 3.41
CA GLY A 320 25.37 -15.52 2.28
C GLY A 320 24.60 -16.82 2.03
N GLU A 321 25.06 -17.57 1.04
CA GLU A 321 24.36 -18.79 0.58
C GLU A 321 24.34 -19.88 1.65
N LYS A 322 23.24 -20.62 1.78
CA LYS A 322 23.05 -21.67 2.80
C LYS A 322 22.31 -22.88 2.26
N THR A 323 22.57 -24.06 2.80
CA THR A 323 21.73 -25.25 2.55
C THR A 323 20.40 -25.14 3.31
N ALA A 324 19.41 -25.96 2.94
CA ALA A 324 18.13 -26.00 3.66
C ALA A 324 18.32 -26.36 5.15
N ASP A 325 19.29 -27.23 5.47
CA ASP A 325 19.55 -27.66 6.85
C ASP A 325 20.22 -26.53 7.67
N GLU A 326 21.16 -25.79 7.06
CA GLU A 326 21.79 -24.61 7.68
C GLU A 326 20.75 -23.51 7.98
N ILE A 327 19.82 -23.29 7.05
CA ILE A 327 18.71 -22.32 7.23
C ILE A 327 17.80 -22.80 8.34
N GLY A 328 17.36 -24.07 8.30
CA GLY A 328 16.45 -24.64 9.30
C GLY A 328 17.03 -24.58 10.72
N ALA A 329 18.33 -24.83 10.86
CA ALA A 329 19.05 -24.66 12.12
C ALA A 329 19.09 -23.19 12.58
N ALA A 330 19.30 -22.24 11.66
CA ALA A 330 19.34 -20.81 11.98
C ALA A 330 17.97 -20.24 12.41
N VAL A 331 16.88 -20.69 11.76
CA VAL A 331 15.52 -20.21 12.04
C VAL A 331 14.76 -21.06 13.07
N GLY A 332 15.33 -22.19 13.50
CA GLY A 332 14.71 -23.09 14.48
C GLY A 332 13.52 -23.90 13.95
N THR A 333 13.53 -24.26 12.66
CA THR A 333 12.45 -25.03 11.99
C THR A 333 12.89 -26.44 11.62
N GLU A 334 11.94 -27.38 11.57
CA GLU A 334 12.19 -28.75 11.11
C GLU A 334 12.58 -28.77 9.62
N PRO A 335 13.46 -29.69 9.16
CA PRO A 335 13.96 -29.68 7.78
C PRO A 335 12.88 -29.72 6.69
N GLY A 336 11.79 -30.46 6.92
CA GLY A 336 10.67 -30.51 5.98
C GLY A 336 9.96 -29.16 5.83
N GLU A 337 9.74 -28.48 6.95
CA GLU A 337 9.12 -27.15 6.99
C GLU A 337 9.99 -26.10 6.31
N THR A 338 11.31 -26.14 6.54
CA THR A 338 12.25 -25.24 5.86
C THR A 338 12.21 -25.45 4.35
N ARG A 339 12.16 -26.69 3.86
CA ARG A 339 12.09 -26.99 2.42
C ARG A 339 10.79 -26.50 1.80
N GLU A 340 9.66 -26.65 2.47
CA GLU A 340 8.37 -26.10 2.00
C GLU A 340 8.41 -24.57 1.92
N MET A 341 8.96 -23.91 2.93
CA MET A 341 9.14 -22.45 2.92
C MET A 341 10.07 -21.99 1.79
N LEU A 342 11.20 -22.67 1.58
CA LEU A 342 12.13 -22.37 0.48
C LEU A 342 11.50 -22.62 -0.89
N ALA A 343 10.67 -23.65 -1.03
CA ALA A 343 9.92 -23.89 -2.26
C ALA A 343 8.94 -22.74 -2.55
N LEU A 344 8.23 -22.24 -1.54
CA LEU A 344 7.37 -21.07 -1.66
C LEU A 344 8.17 -19.82 -2.02
N LEU A 345 9.22 -19.49 -1.26
CA LEU A 345 10.08 -18.33 -1.49
C LEU A 345 10.71 -18.35 -2.90
N LYS A 346 11.12 -19.52 -3.38
CA LYS A 346 11.62 -19.71 -4.75
C LYS A 346 10.52 -19.47 -5.77
N ALA A 347 9.31 -19.98 -5.52
CA ALA A 347 8.17 -19.82 -6.43
C ALA A 347 7.74 -18.34 -6.59
N ILE A 348 7.97 -17.51 -5.58
CA ILE A 348 7.73 -16.05 -5.61
C ILE A 348 9.00 -15.22 -5.83
N GLN A 349 10.12 -15.86 -6.20
CA GLN A 349 11.42 -15.23 -6.53
C GLN A 349 12.09 -14.42 -5.41
N TYR A 350 11.84 -14.76 -4.14
CA TYR A 350 12.58 -14.20 -3.00
C TYR A 350 13.97 -14.84 -2.85
N VAL A 351 14.09 -16.12 -3.24
CA VAL A 351 15.35 -16.87 -3.18
C VAL A 351 15.67 -17.51 -4.52
N GLN A 352 16.96 -17.62 -4.80
CA GLN A 352 17.50 -18.46 -5.87
C GLN A 352 18.12 -19.71 -5.27
N GLN A 353 18.13 -20.79 -6.04
CA GLN A 353 18.74 -22.05 -5.66
C GLN A 353 19.75 -22.46 -6.73
N GLU A 354 20.98 -22.73 -6.31
CA GLU A 354 22.03 -23.32 -7.13
C GLU A 354 22.50 -24.60 -6.44
N SER A 355 22.33 -25.74 -7.12
CA SER A 355 22.52 -27.06 -6.50
C SER A 355 21.68 -27.23 -5.23
N ASP A 356 22.30 -27.47 -4.08
CA ASP A 356 21.67 -27.64 -2.77
C ASP A 356 21.71 -26.37 -1.90
N ARG A 357 22.27 -25.27 -2.42
CA ARG A 357 22.39 -23.99 -1.71
C ARG A 357 21.36 -22.98 -2.20
N TYR A 358 20.91 -22.15 -1.27
CA TYR A 358 19.96 -21.08 -1.47
C TYR A 358 20.61 -19.75 -1.15
N ARG A 359 20.24 -18.71 -1.90
CA ARG A 359 20.65 -17.32 -1.63
C ARG A 359 19.49 -16.36 -1.77
N ALA A 360 19.57 -15.22 -1.09
CA ALA A 360 18.63 -14.12 -1.30
C ALA A 360 18.71 -13.63 -2.76
N ALA A 361 17.55 -13.48 -3.38
CA ALA A 361 17.40 -12.94 -4.74
C ALA A 361 16.82 -11.51 -4.75
N ILE A 362 16.55 -10.98 -3.56
CA ILE A 362 15.93 -9.66 -3.35
C ILE A 362 16.74 -8.91 -2.29
N PRO A 363 16.66 -7.57 -2.25
CA PRO A 363 17.28 -6.80 -1.18
C PRO A 363 16.81 -7.25 0.22
N VAL A 364 17.78 -7.39 1.12
CA VAL A 364 17.57 -7.59 2.56
C VAL A 364 18.40 -6.55 3.32
N LEU A 365 17.72 -5.59 3.94
CA LEU A 365 18.32 -4.42 4.60
C LEU A 365 18.19 -4.58 6.12
N LEU A 366 19.29 -4.80 6.83
CA LEU A 366 19.28 -4.96 8.29
C LEU A 366 19.82 -3.71 8.97
N GLU A 367 19.85 -3.70 10.30
CA GLU A 367 20.33 -2.55 11.09
C GLU A 367 21.73 -2.08 10.67
N GLU A 368 22.60 -3.01 10.27
CA GLU A 368 23.95 -2.72 9.76
C GLU A 368 23.96 -1.89 8.47
N ASP A 369 22.87 -1.92 7.69
CA ASP A 369 22.70 -1.16 6.45
C ASP A 369 22.18 0.27 6.69
N ARG A 370 21.87 0.63 7.95
CA ARG A 370 21.25 1.93 8.30
C ARG A 370 22.01 3.12 7.75
N LEU A 371 23.33 3.18 7.92
CA LEU A 371 24.13 4.34 7.44
C LEU A 371 24.09 4.46 5.91
N LEU A 372 24.13 3.32 5.20
CA LEU A 372 24.00 3.31 3.74
C LEU A 372 22.64 3.88 3.31
N VAL A 373 21.57 3.41 3.96
CA VAL A 373 20.20 3.86 3.68
C VAL A 373 20.05 5.35 4.01
N GLN A 374 20.51 5.80 5.18
CA GLN A 374 20.43 7.20 5.60
C GLN A 374 21.18 8.15 4.67
N ASP A 375 22.40 7.79 4.22
CA ASP A 375 23.15 8.62 3.27
C ASP A 375 22.39 8.78 1.94
N LEU A 376 21.74 7.71 1.47
CA LEU A 376 20.97 7.71 0.24
C LEU A 376 19.67 8.51 0.37
N LEU A 377 18.91 8.28 1.45
CA LEU A 377 17.67 9.00 1.73
C LEU A 377 17.95 10.49 1.98
N GLY A 378 19.07 10.83 2.63
CA GLY A 378 19.49 12.22 2.82
C GLY A 378 19.77 12.94 1.49
N LEU A 379 20.53 12.32 0.59
CA LEU A 379 20.78 12.86 -0.75
C LEU A 379 19.47 13.03 -1.55
N SER A 380 18.57 12.07 -1.40
CA SER A 380 17.28 12.07 -2.06
C SER A 380 16.32 13.12 -1.49
N ALA A 381 16.32 13.32 -0.17
CA ALA A 381 15.53 14.36 0.50
C ALA A 381 15.98 15.78 0.10
N GLU A 382 17.29 16.03 -0.01
CA GLU A 382 17.83 17.28 -0.59
C GLU A 382 17.31 17.49 -2.01
N THR A 383 17.34 16.43 -2.82
CA THR A 383 16.89 16.44 -4.22
C THR A 383 15.41 16.77 -4.33
N ILE A 384 14.55 16.06 -3.60
CA ILE A 384 13.10 16.28 -3.56
C ILE A 384 12.78 17.69 -3.07
N THR A 385 13.42 18.12 -1.98
CA THR A 385 13.19 19.45 -1.39
C THR A 385 13.51 20.56 -2.37
N THR A 386 14.70 20.53 -2.96
CA THR A 386 15.13 21.54 -3.94
C THR A 386 14.19 21.57 -5.15
N TRP A 387 13.86 20.39 -5.67
CA TRP A 387 12.96 20.28 -6.82
C TRP A 387 11.56 20.84 -6.50
N LEU A 388 11.01 20.53 -5.33
CA LEU A 388 9.69 21.04 -4.92
C LEU A 388 9.69 22.56 -4.71
N GLU A 389 10.75 23.13 -4.14
CA GLU A 389 10.87 24.59 -3.97
C GLU A 389 10.83 25.33 -5.30
N GLU A 390 11.39 24.75 -6.35
CA GLU A 390 11.40 25.32 -7.70
C GLU A 390 10.09 25.03 -8.47
N ASN A 391 9.45 23.88 -8.25
CA ASN A 391 8.39 23.37 -9.12
C ASN A 391 6.98 23.38 -8.51
N TYR A 392 6.80 23.55 -7.20
CA TYR A 392 5.47 23.49 -6.57
C TYR A 392 4.51 24.56 -7.11
N GLU A 393 4.92 25.83 -7.12
CA GLU A 393 4.08 26.93 -7.60
C GLU A 393 3.80 26.85 -9.12
N PRO A 394 4.79 26.58 -10.00
CA PRO A 394 4.52 26.29 -11.41
C PRO A 394 3.51 25.15 -11.62
N LEU A 395 3.68 24.06 -10.88
CA LEU A 395 2.79 22.91 -10.95
C LEU A 395 1.39 23.29 -10.47
N LYS A 396 1.24 23.96 -9.32
CA LYS A 396 -0.04 24.49 -8.83
C LYS A 396 -0.74 25.38 -9.86
N ALA A 397 -0.01 26.26 -10.54
CA ALA A 397 -0.54 27.16 -11.55
C ALA A 397 -1.09 26.41 -12.77
N GLU A 398 -0.50 25.30 -13.18
CA GLU A 398 -0.99 24.48 -14.30
C GLU A 398 -2.20 23.62 -13.93
N PHE A 399 -2.25 23.16 -12.68
CA PHE A 399 -3.37 22.36 -12.17
C PHE A 399 -4.61 23.18 -11.79
N ILE A 400 -4.54 24.52 -11.82
CA ILE A 400 -5.65 25.42 -11.45
C ILE A 400 -6.92 25.21 -12.29
N ARG A 401 -6.78 24.61 -13.48
CA ARG A 401 -7.90 24.34 -14.39
C ARG A 401 -8.61 23.01 -14.14
N THR A 402 -8.10 22.18 -13.24
CA THR A 402 -8.76 20.91 -12.89
C THR A 402 -10.04 21.15 -12.10
N THR A 403 -11.00 20.25 -12.24
CA THR A 403 -12.31 20.33 -11.58
C THR A 403 -12.22 20.62 -10.08
N PRO A 404 -11.39 19.93 -9.26
CA PRO A 404 -11.31 20.22 -7.83
C PRO A 404 -10.99 21.68 -7.51
N VAL A 405 -9.99 22.25 -8.20
CA VAL A 405 -9.56 23.63 -7.96
C VAL A 405 -10.64 24.62 -8.43
N GLY A 406 -11.32 24.32 -9.54
CA GLY A 406 -12.48 25.08 -10.02
C GLY A 406 -13.66 25.11 -9.05
N HIS A 407 -13.76 24.12 -8.14
CA HIS A 407 -14.78 24.05 -7.06
C HIS A 407 -14.25 24.51 -5.70
N ALA A 408 -13.17 25.28 -5.69
CA ALA A 408 -12.55 25.83 -4.48
C ALA A 408 -12.04 24.78 -3.48
N VAL A 409 -11.77 23.55 -3.95
CA VAL A 409 -10.99 22.59 -3.17
C VAL A 409 -9.53 23.07 -3.14
N PRO A 410 -8.91 23.23 -1.96
CA PRO A 410 -7.51 23.60 -1.85
C PRO A 410 -6.61 22.68 -2.68
N PHE A 411 -5.59 23.27 -3.33
CA PHE A 411 -4.67 22.48 -4.14
C PHE A 411 -3.90 21.46 -3.29
N GLU A 412 -3.63 21.82 -2.05
CA GLU A 412 -2.96 21.03 -1.01
C GLU A 412 -3.71 19.72 -0.71
N ASP A 413 -5.05 19.69 -0.89
CA ASP A 413 -5.87 18.47 -0.75
C ASP A 413 -5.73 17.54 -1.96
N THR A 414 -5.37 18.10 -3.12
CA THR A 414 -5.18 17.36 -4.38
C THR A 414 -3.74 16.94 -4.62
N PHE A 415 -2.78 17.64 -3.98
CA PHE A 415 -1.37 17.49 -4.26
C PHE A 415 -0.84 16.09 -3.94
N TYR A 416 -1.47 15.37 -3.00
CA TYR A 416 -1.21 13.94 -2.78
C TYR A 416 -1.24 13.14 -4.09
N TYR A 417 -2.28 13.33 -4.92
CA TYR A 417 -2.38 12.65 -6.21
C TYR A 417 -1.33 13.13 -7.18
N VAL A 418 -1.15 14.44 -7.27
CA VAL A 418 -0.22 15.01 -8.23
C VAL A 418 1.19 14.50 -7.96
N TRP A 419 1.62 14.47 -6.71
CA TRP A 419 2.88 13.87 -6.29
C TRP A 419 3.00 12.41 -6.76
N HIS A 420 1.98 11.59 -6.49
CA HIS A 420 1.93 10.19 -6.93
C HIS A 420 2.02 9.98 -8.44
N TYR A 421 1.55 10.93 -9.25
CA TYR A 421 1.76 10.89 -10.69
C TYR A 421 3.18 11.33 -11.06
N VAL A 422 3.65 12.46 -10.52
CA VAL A 422 4.98 13.00 -10.80
C VAL A 422 6.07 11.98 -10.46
N PHE A 423 6.11 11.48 -9.22
CA PHE A 423 7.16 10.54 -8.84
C PHE A 423 6.94 9.16 -9.46
N GLY A 424 5.69 8.74 -9.67
CA GLY A 424 5.39 7.46 -10.31
C GLY A 424 5.86 7.41 -11.77
N ILE A 425 5.78 8.54 -12.46
CA ILE A 425 6.35 8.73 -13.80
C ILE A 425 7.87 8.85 -13.74
N ALA A 426 8.43 9.59 -12.77
CA ALA A 426 9.88 9.65 -12.60
C ALA A 426 10.48 8.26 -12.42
N ASN A 427 9.87 7.41 -11.58
CA ASN A 427 10.23 6.01 -11.42
C ASN A 427 10.21 5.23 -12.74
N ARG A 428 9.21 5.45 -13.61
CA ARG A 428 9.15 4.82 -14.95
C ARG A 428 10.32 5.28 -15.82
N ILE A 429 10.59 6.57 -15.87
CA ILE A 429 11.68 7.12 -16.69
C ILE A 429 13.04 6.60 -16.19
N LEU A 430 13.23 6.51 -14.88
CA LEU A 430 14.45 5.94 -14.27
C LEU A 430 14.62 4.45 -14.57
N VAL A 431 13.52 3.70 -14.75
CA VAL A 431 13.55 2.33 -15.29
C VAL A 431 13.94 2.32 -16.77
N GLU A 432 13.35 3.19 -17.59
CA GLU A 432 13.61 3.25 -19.05
C GLU A 432 15.08 3.56 -19.39
N VAL A 433 15.77 4.32 -18.53
CA VAL A 433 17.19 4.67 -18.68
C VAL A 433 18.14 3.77 -17.89
N ASP A 434 17.64 2.63 -17.40
CA ASP A 434 18.39 1.60 -16.67
C ASP A 434 19.10 2.09 -15.40
N MET A 435 18.53 3.10 -14.74
CA MET A 435 18.94 3.49 -13.39
C MET A 435 18.22 2.63 -12.34
N PHE A 436 16.95 2.30 -12.60
CA PHE A 436 16.13 1.42 -11.78
C PHE A 436 15.83 0.10 -12.48
N ALA A 437 15.60 -0.95 -11.69
CA ALA A 437 15.27 -2.26 -12.24
C ALA A 437 13.84 -2.25 -12.78
N ASP A 438 13.64 -2.84 -13.95
CA ASP A 438 12.31 -2.95 -14.56
C ASP A 438 11.44 -3.95 -13.79
N PRO A 439 10.32 -3.53 -13.17
CA PRO A 439 9.38 -4.45 -12.52
C PRO A 439 8.69 -5.38 -13.52
N TYR A 440 8.75 -5.10 -14.83
CA TYR A 440 8.22 -5.93 -15.93
C TYR A 440 9.32 -6.64 -16.73
N GLY A 441 10.56 -6.70 -16.21
CA GLY A 441 11.68 -7.39 -16.85
C GLY A 441 11.38 -8.84 -17.24
N ALA A 442 11.98 -9.30 -18.34
CA ALA A 442 11.70 -10.62 -18.92
C ALA A 442 12.14 -11.81 -18.05
N ASP A 443 13.06 -11.57 -17.11
CA ASP A 443 13.56 -12.53 -16.13
C ASP A 443 12.66 -12.64 -14.88
N ARG A 444 11.65 -11.76 -14.76
CA ARG A 444 10.66 -11.79 -13.67
C ARG A 444 9.49 -12.68 -14.05
N LYS A 445 9.30 -13.77 -13.30
CA LYS A 445 8.14 -14.66 -13.39
C LYS A 445 6.86 -13.93 -12.97
N HIS A 446 6.97 -13.11 -11.93
CA HIS A 446 5.87 -12.28 -11.42
C HIS A 446 6.23 -10.81 -11.63
N GLN A 447 5.46 -10.14 -12.47
CA GLN A 447 5.77 -8.79 -12.93
C GLN A 447 5.00 -7.72 -12.15
N GLY A 448 5.45 -6.47 -12.31
CA GLY A 448 4.81 -5.28 -11.77
C GLY A 448 5.27 -4.90 -10.36
N TYR A 449 6.29 -5.59 -9.79
CA TYR A 449 6.84 -5.22 -8.50
C TYR A 449 8.28 -5.70 -8.25
N ILE A 450 8.90 -5.08 -7.25
CA ILE A 450 10.16 -5.50 -6.65
C ILE A 450 9.97 -5.59 -5.14
N PRO A 451 10.21 -6.77 -4.52
CA PRO A 451 10.11 -6.93 -3.07
C PRO A 451 11.41 -6.58 -2.35
N VAL A 452 11.29 -6.26 -1.07
CA VAL A 452 12.41 -6.06 -0.13
C VAL A 452 12.02 -6.57 1.25
N VAL A 453 12.99 -7.10 1.98
CA VAL A 453 12.89 -7.33 3.43
C VAL A 453 13.77 -6.32 4.12
N TRP A 454 13.26 -5.64 5.15
CA TRP A 454 14.05 -4.62 5.84
C TRP A 454 13.75 -4.55 7.33
N HIS A 455 14.72 -4.09 8.11
CA HIS A 455 14.55 -3.82 9.53
C HIS A 455 14.10 -2.37 9.74
N ARG A 456 13.10 -2.12 10.59
CA ARG A 456 12.48 -0.79 10.79
C ARG A 456 13.49 0.31 11.10
N SER A 457 14.57 -0.03 11.79
CA SER A 457 15.63 0.92 12.17
C SER A 457 16.41 1.52 11.00
N VAL A 458 16.29 1.00 9.76
CA VAL A 458 16.94 1.59 8.58
C VAL A 458 16.20 2.79 8.00
N GLN A 459 14.89 2.93 8.27
CA GLN A 459 14.06 4.05 7.79
C GLN A 459 13.64 5.00 8.92
N SER A 460 13.69 4.58 10.18
CA SER A 460 13.29 5.42 11.31
C SER A 460 14.32 6.50 11.67
N GLU A 461 13.91 7.76 11.59
CA GLU A 461 14.17 8.79 12.62
C GLU A 461 12.86 9.42 13.10
#